data_AF-A0A942ERA7-F1
#
_entry.id   AF-A0A942ERA7-F1
#
_cell.length_a   1.000
_cell.length_b   1.000
_cell.length_c   1.000
_cell.angle_alpha   90.00
_cell.angle_beta   90.00
_cell.angle_gamma   90.00
#
_symmetry.space_group_name_H-M   'P 1'
#
loop_
_entity.id
_entity.type
_entity.pdbx_description
1 polymer ?
#
loop_
_entity_poly.entity_id
_entity_poly.type
_entity_poly.pdbx_seq_one_letter_code
_entity_poly.pdbx_strand_id
1 'polypeptide(L)'
;MKSNKPKNNDGMAEESRQTRLIPVSKWNEFHEWPPVGGMRHLIFFRNENGFAKVLKRPNRTWLIDEKAFFKWVSEKKYRPRKKEPEVQENANIVVQP
;
A
#
# COMPACT_ATOMS: atom_id res chain seq x y z
N MET A 1 16.87 43.09 -25.72
CA MET A 1 15.67 42.53 -25.03
C MET A 1 15.40 41.14 -25.58
N LYS A 2 15.77 40.09 -24.84
CA LYS A 2 15.32 38.70 -25.08
C LYS A 2 15.07 38.10 -23.69
N SER A 3 13.86 38.33 -23.19
CA SER A 3 13.34 37.59 -22.05
C SER A 3 12.80 36.27 -22.57
N ASN A 4 13.31 35.13 -22.10
CA ASN A 4 12.42 34.00 -21.81
C ASN A 4 13.08 32.91 -20.92
N LYS A 5 12.56 32.85 -19.70
CA LYS A 5 12.18 31.65 -18.91
C LYS A 5 13.30 30.73 -18.37
N PRO A 6 13.46 30.64 -17.03
CA PRO A 6 14.13 29.51 -16.41
C PRO A 6 13.27 28.25 -16.62
N LYS A 7 13.88 27.16 -17.10
CA LYS A 7 13.27 25.83 -17.07
C LYS A 7 13.42 25.29 -15.65
N ASN A 8 12.40 25.52 -14.82
CA ASN A 8 12.15 24.73 -13.63
C ASN A 8 11.72 23.34 -14.09
N ASN A 9 12.59 22.36 -13.99
CA ASN A 9 12.22 20.94 -14.07
C ASN A 9 11.90 20.47 -12.64
N ASP A 10 10.79 20.97 -12.10
CA ASP A 10 10.12 20.36 -10.97
C ASP A 10 9.49 19.04 -11.42
N GLY A 11 9.82 17.94 -10.74
CA GLY A 11 8.98 16.75 -10.71
C GLY A 11 9.27 15.68 -11.76
N MET A 12 10.19 14.77 -11.45
CA MET A 12 10.01 13.34 -11.72
C MET A 12 10.99 12.52 -10.86
N ALA A 13 10.85 12.68 -9.54
CA ALA A 13 11.23 11.61 -8.63
C ALA A 13 10.17 10.51 -8.78
N GLU A 14 10.27 9.72 -9.85
CA GLU A 14 9.80 8.33 -9.83
C GLU A 14 10.69 7.61 -8.81
N GLU A 15 10.44 7.86 -7.53
CA GLU A 15 10.90 6.96 -6.49
C GLU A 15 10.34 5.60 -6.88
N SER A 16 11.24 4.72 -7.30
CA SER A 16 11.04 3.29 -7.28
C SER A 16 10.77 2.88 -5.84
N ARG A 17 9.59 3.24 -5.31
CA ARG A 17 9.08 2.83 -4.01
C ARG A 17 8.78 1.36 -4.16
N GLN A 18 9.83 0.56 -3.95
CA GLN A 18 9.76 -0.88 -3.93
C GLN A 18 8.56 -1.25 -3.04
N THR A 19 7.55 -1.86 -3.64
CA THR A 19 6.35 -2.25 -2.91
C THR A 19 6.71 -3.45 -2.04
N ARG A 20 6.30 -3.43 -0.77
CA ARG A 20 6.57 -4.57 0.11
C ARG A 20 5.72 -5.74 -0.35
N LEU A 21 6.40 -6.87 -0.60
CA LEU A 21 5.76 -8.14 -0.87
C LEU A 21 5.67 -8.92 0.44
N ILE A 22 4.49 -8.92 1.04
CA ILE A 22 4.26 -9.52 2.37
C ILE A 22 3.68 -10.92 2.19
N PRO A 23 4.28 -11.97 2.77
CA PRO A 23 3.67 -13.29 2.81
C PRO A 23 2.32 -13.24 3.52
N VAL A 24 1.32 -13.95 2.99
CA VAL A 24 -0.04 -13.97 3.58
C VAL A 24 -0.03 -14.37 5.06
N SER A 25 0.84 -15.28 5.47
CA SER A 25 0.98 -15.72 6.85
C SER A 25 1.47 -14.62 7.79
N LYS A 26 2.24 -13.66 7.27
CA LYS A 26 2.84 -12.56 8.03
C LYS A 26 2.05 -11.25 7.92
N TRP A 27 0.93 -11.25 7.20
CA TRP A 27 0.15 -10.03 6.97
C TRP A 27 -0.22 -9.32 8.28
N ASN A 28 -0.67 -10.08 9.28
CA ASN A 28 -1.04 -9.57 10.60
C ASN A 28 0.11 -8.93 11.40
N GLU A 29 1.37 -9.16 11.02
CA GLU A 29 2.53 -8.48 11.64
C GLU A 29 2.64 -7.02 11.18
N PHE A 30 2.09 -6.71 10.01
CA PHE A 30 2.15 -5.38 9.40
C PHE A 30 0.81 -4.64 9.46
N HIS A 31 -0.29 -5.37 9.27
CA HIS A 31 -1.64 -4.81 9.18
C HIS A 31 -2.63 -5.65 9.98
N GLU A 32 -3.38 -5.02 10.87
CA GLU A 32 -4.40 -5.72 11.67
C GLU A 32 -5.57 -6.22 10.82
N TRP A 33 -5.87 -5.51 9.73
CA TRP A 33 -6.97 -5.83 8.82
C TRP A 33 -6.47 -5.98 7.38
N PRO A 34 -7.02 -6.94 6.62
CA PRO A 34 -7.86 -8.06 7.06
C PRO A 34 -7.04 -9.08 7.87
N PRO A 35 -7.63 -9.80 8.83
CA PRO A 35 -6.93 -10.88 9.52
C PRO A 35 -6.54 -11.99 8.52
N VAL A 36 -5.48 -12.77 8.80
CA VAL A 36 -5.00 -13.85 7.90
C VAL A 36 -6.13 -14.75 7.37
N GLY A 37 -7.10 -15.11 8.22
CA GLY A 37 -8.27 -15.90 7.82
C GLY A 37 -9.15 -15.17 6.78
N GLY A 38 -9.40 -13.88 6.99
CA GLY A 38 -10.08 -13.02 6.01
C GLY A 38 -9.26 -12.85 4.72
N MET A 39 -7.94 -12.75 4.84
CA MET A 39 -7.04 -12.68 3.68
C MET A 39 -7.11 -13.97 2.84
N ARG A 40 -7.12 -15.14 3.47
CA ARG A 40 -7.32 -16.43 2.78
C ARG A 40 -8.66 -16.48 2.05
N HIS A 41 -9.73 -15.95 2.65
CA HIS A 41 -11.03 -15.84 2.00
C HIS A 41 -10.97 -14.94 0.74
N LEU A 42 -10.31 -13.77 0.83
CA LEU A 42 -10.10 -12.89 -0.32
C LEU A 42 -9.30 -13.57 -1.45
N ILE A 43 -8.30 -14.36 -1.09
CA ILE A 43 -7.47 -15.14 -2.03
C ILE A 43 -8.25 -16.28 -2.69
N PHE A 44 -9.14 -16.93 -1.93
CA PHE A 44 -9.99 -18.00 -2.43
C PHE A 44 -10.92 -17.45 -3.53
N PHE A 45 -11.59 -16.33 -3.26
CA PHE A 45 -12.48 -15.65 -4.21
C PHE A 45 -11.78 -14.67 -5.15
N ARG A 46 -10.46 -14.80 -5.35
CA ARG A 46 -9.63 -13.80 -6.08
C ARG A 46 -10.08 -13.49 -7.51
N ASN A 47 -10.71 -14.46 -8.16
CA ASN A 47 -11.19 -14.34 -9.54
C ASN A 47 -12.51 -13.56 -9.61
N GLU A 48 -13.33 -13.63 -8.55
CA GLU A 48 -14.64 -12.98 -8.48
C GLU A 48 -14.53 -11.56 -7.91
N ASN A 49 -13.70 -11.37 -6.88
CA ASN A 49 -13.54 -10.08 -6.21
C ASN A 49 -12.46 -9.18 -6.85
N GLY A 50 -11.71 -9.69 -7.84
CA GLY A 50 -10.62 -8.98 -8.51
C GLY A 50 -9.33 -8.89 -7.68
N PHE A 51 -9.18 -9.68 -6.62
CA PHE A 51 -8.02 -9.69 -5.73
C PHE A 51 -6.78 -10.34 -6.37
N ALA A 52 -6.95 -11.03 -7.50
CA ALA A 52 -5.84 -11.66 -8.23
C ALA A 52 -4.72 -10.68 -8.61
N LYS A 53 -5.06 -9.40 -8.86
CA LYS A 53 -4.07 -8.35 -9.22
C LYS A 53 -3.13 -7.94 -8.08
N VAL A 54 -3.56 -8.18 -6.84
CA VAL A 54 -2.80 -7.85 -5.61
C VAL A 54 -1.80 -8.97 -5.28
N LEU A 55 -2.06 -10.18 -5.77
CA LEU A 55 -1.30 -11.36 -5.42
C LEU A 55 -0.11 -11.57 -6.35
N LYS A 56 1.02 -11.94 -5.75
CA LYS A 56 2.21 -12.41 -6.44
C LYS A 56 2.54 -13.80 -5.94
N ARG A 57 2.83 -14.71 -6.85
CA ARG A 57 3.23 -16.08 -6.53
C ARG A 57 4.55 -16.40 -7.23
N PRO A 58 5.68 -15.92 -6.70
CA PRO A 58 6.98 -16.32 -7.24
C PRO A 58 7.22 -17.82 -6.99
N ASN A 59 6.79 -18.35 -5.84
CA ASN A 59 7.10 -19.72 -5.39
C ASN A 59 5.84 -20.44 -4.85
N ARG A 60 6.00 -21.35 -3.88
CA ARG A 60 4.89 -22.06 -3.20
C ARG A 60 4.01 -21.13 -2.35
N THR A 61 4.54 -19.99 -1.92
CA THR A 61 3.87 -19.05 -1.01
C THR A 61 3.26 -17.88 -1.77
N TRP A 62 2.03 -17.52 -1.40
CA TRP A 62 1.38 -16.30 -1.87
C TRP A 62 1.97 -15.09 -1.15
N LEU A 63 2.38 -14.10 -1.94
CA LEU A 63 2.80 -12.79 -1.48
C LEU A 63 1.73 -11.77 -1.88
N ILE A 64 1.54 -10.78 -1.03
CA ILE A 64 0.62 -9.67 -1.22
C ILE A 64 1.47 -8.44 -1.53
N ASP A 65 1.20 -7.79 -2.65
CA ASP A 65 1.73 -6.44 -2.89
C ASP A 65 0.91 -5.46 -2.06
N GLU A 66 1.53 -4.89 -1.03
CA GLU A 66 0.92 -3.98 -0.08
C GLU A 66 0.29 -2.75 -0.78
N LYS A 67 0.99 -2.15 -1.75
CA LYS A 67 0.50 -0.97 -2.46
C LYS A 67 -0.69 -1.33 -3.35
N ALA A 68 -0.60 -2.46 -4.05
CA ALA A 68 -1.70 -2.96 -4.87
C ALA A 68 -2.92 -3.31 -4.00
N PHE A 69 -2.70 -3.82 -2.79
CA PHE A 69 -3.75 -4.11 -1.81
C PHE A 69 -4.51 -2.84 -1.45
N PHE A 70 -3.81 -1.79 -1.00
CA PHE A 70 -4.46 -0.53 -0.63
C PHE A 70 -5.16 0.14 -1.82
N LYS A 71 -4.56 0.08 -3.01
CA LYS A 71 -5.23 0.54 -4.24
C LYS A 71 -6.53 -0.23 -4.52
N TRP A 72 -6.52 -1.55 -4.34
CA TRP A 72 -7.73 -2.37 -4.51
C TRP A 72 -8.80 -2.05 -3.44
N VAL A 73 -8.38 -1.80 -2.20
CA VAL A 73 -9.27 -1.39 -1.09
C VAL A 73 -9.81 0.03 -1.27
N SER A 74 -9.11 0.94 -1.95
CA SER A 74 -9.64 2.28 -2.23
C SER A 74 -10.62 2.28 -3.40
N GLU A 75 -10.36 1.46 -4.42
CA GLU A 75 -11.23 1.30 -5.60
C GLU A 75 -12.58 0.66 -5.26
N LYS A 76 -12.55 -0.45 -4.51
CA LYS A 76 -13.78 -1.02 -3.96
C LYS A 76 -14.03 -0.29 -2.66
N LYS A 77 -15.17 0.38 -2.46
CA LYS A 77 -15.57 1.07 -1.21
C LYS A 77 -15.64 0.15 0.04
N TYR A 78 -14.64 -0.68 0.28
CA TYR A 78 -14.48 -1.54 1.44
C TYR A 78 -14.07 -0.63 2.59
N ARG A 79 -15.06 -0.26 3.39
CA ARG A 79 -14.82 0.44 4.64
C ARG A 79 -14.28 -0.59 5.64
N PRO A 80 -13.04 -0.47 6.14
CA PRO A 80 -12.61 -1.28 7.26
C PRO A 80 -13.57 -1.04 8.43
N ARG A 81 -14.06 -2.11 9.07
CA ARG A 81 -15.07 -2.00 10.14
C ARG A 81 -14.51 -1.50 11.48
N LYS A 82 -13.23 -1.13 11.58
CA LYS A 82 -12.63 -0.48 12.76
C LYS A 82 -11.64 0.61 12.34
N LYS A 83 -11.60 1.67 13.17
CA LYS A 83 -10.84 2.91 12.97
C LYS A 83 -9.35 2.61 12.77
N GLU A 84 -8.82 3.10 11.67
CA GLU A 84 -7.39 3.30 11.48
C GLU A 84 -6.87 4.14 12.66
N PRO A 85 -5.83 3.71 13.39
CA PRO A 85 -5.20 4.62 14.33
C PRO A 85 -4.67 5.78 13.50
N GLU A 86 -5.09 7.00 13.82
CA GLU A 86 -4.43 8.20 13.30
C GLU A 86 -2.95 8.07 13.64
N VAL A 87 -2.15 7.72 12.64
CA VAL A 87 -0.70 7.87 12.73
C VAL A 87 -0.51 9.38 12.82
N GLN A 88 -0.24 9.86 14.03
CA GLN A 88 0.17 11.24 14.28
C GLN A 88 1.56 11.44 13.65
N GLU A 89 1.60 11.51 12.32
CA GLU A 89 2.66 12.22 11.61
C GLU A 89 2.48 13.69 11.99
N ASN A 90 3.05 14.12 13.11
CA ASN A 90 3.44 15.50 13.45
C ASN A 90 3.83 15.61 14.93
N ALA A 91 4.96 15.02 15.30
CA ALA A 91 5.80 15.60 16.35
C ALA A 91 7.19 15.76 15.75
N ASN A 92 7.29 16.72 14.84
CA ASN A 92 8.54 17.22 14.32
C ASN A 92 9.42 17.61 15.50
N ILE A 93 10.56 16.94 15.58
CA ILE A 93 11.68 17.24 16.45
C ILE A 93 12.14 18.65 16.10
N VAL A 94 11.87 19.62 16.97
CA VAL A 94 12.60 20.88 16.98
C VAL A 94 13.43 20.88 18.26
N VAL A 95 14.61 20.28 18.15
CA VAL A 95 15.76 20.61 19.00
C VAL A 95 16.16 22.02 18.61
N GLN A 96 16.04 22.98 19.53
CA GLN A 96 16.68 24.29 19.42
C GLN A 96 17.15 24.75 20.82
N PRO A 97 18.22 25.55 20.87
CA PRO A 97 19.41 25.34 21.71
C PRO A 97 19.29 25.75 23.18
#